data_AF-A0A1U9UWI7-F1
#
_entry.id   AF-A0A1U9UWI7-F1
#
_cell.length_a   1.000
_cell.length_b   1.000
_cell.length_c   1.000
_cell.angle_alpha   90.00
_cell.angle_beta   90.00
_cell.angle_gamma   90.00
#
_symmetry.space_group_name_H-M   'P 1'
#
loop_
_entity.id
_entity.type
_entity.pdbx_description
1 polymer ?
#
loop_
_entity_poly.entity_id
_entity_poly.type
_entity_poly.pdbx_seq_one_letter_code
_entity_poly.pdbx_strand_id
1 'polypeptide(L)' 'MQEQIASKKQTVLAAIPEECRESLDCIGAGLDRVMALLEVESECSEACHGIRCLVGMIKAKLEQTAGELCPRE' A
#
# COMPACT_ATOMS: atom_id res chain seq x y z
N MET A 1 -2.31 21.40 -35.49
CA MET A 1 -2.64 19.98 -35.22
C MET A 1 -1.50 19.26 -34.47
N GLN A 2 -0.81 19.91 -33.53
CA GLN A 2 0.19 19.27 -32.66
C GLN A 2 -0.13 19.50 -31.17
N GLU A 3 -0.82 20.60 -30.84
CA GLU A 3 -1.26 20.90 -29.46
C GLU A 3 -2.30 19.90 -28.91
N GLN A 4 -3.14 19.30 -29.77
CA GLN A 4 -4.09 18.28 -29.34
C GLN A 4 -3.41 16.96 -28.92
N ILE A 5 -2.20 16.68 -29.41
CA ILE A 5 -1.45 15.46 -29.06
C ILE A 5 -0.75 15.64 -27.70
N ALA A 6 -0.30 16.84 -27.39
CA ALA A 6 0.25 17.19 -26.08
C ALA A 6 -0.86 17.22 -25.00
N SER A 7 -2.01 17.85 -25.32
CA SER A 7 -3.16 17.93 -24.41
C SER A 7 -3.72 16.53 -24.08
N LYS A 8 -3.78 15.62 -25.07
CA LYS A 8 -4.25 14.24 -24.85
C LYS A 8 -3.26 13.35 -24.08
N LYS A 9 -1.95 13.67 -24.08
CA LYS A 9 -0.96 12.98 -23.24
C LYS A 9 -1.01 13.42 -21.78
N GLN A 10 -1.51 14.62 -21.50
CA GLN A 10 -1.64 15.14 -20.13
C GLN A 10 -2.87 14.58 -19.40
N THR A 11 -3.87 14.09 -20.14
CA THR A 11 -5.09 13.45 -19.60
C THR A 11 -4.94 11.94 -19.33
N VAL A 12 -3.72 11.40 -19.42
CA VAL A 12 -3.40 9.99 -19.08
C VAL A 12 -2.50 9.94 -17.83
N LEU A 13 -2.60 10.94 -16.95
CA LEU A 13 -2.51 10.64 -15.52
C LEU A 13 -3.83 9.94 -15.18
N ALA A 14 -3.89 8.65 -15.52
CA ALA A 14 -5.03 7.82 -15.21
C ALA A 14 -5.27 7.93 -13.70
N ALA A 15 -6.38 8.57 -13.33
CA ALA A 15 -6.85 8.55 -11.97
C ALA A 15 -6.84 7.08 -11.53
N ILE A 16 -6.18 6.81 -10.41
CA ILE A 16 -6.14 5.45 -9.89
C ILE A 16 -7.59 5.06 -9.62
N PRO A 17 -8.05 3.93 -10.19
CA PRO A 17 -9.42 3.50 -9.99
C PRO A 17 -9.73 3.42 -8.49
N GLU A 18 -10.91 3.86 -8.07
CA GLU A 18 -11.32 3.82 -6.66
C GLU A 18 -11.22 2.39 -6.10
N GLU A 19 -11.45 1.40 -6.95
CA GLU A 19 -11.32 -0.03 -6.66
C GLU A 19 -9.88 -0.42 -6.29
N CYS A 20 -8.86 0.27 -6.84
CA CYS A 20 -7.47 0.09 -6.44
C CYS A 20 -7.22 0.66 -5.04
N ARG A 21 -7.83 1.80 -4.68
CA ARG A 21 -7.73 2.36 -3.33
C ARG A 21 -8.36 1.43 -2.29
N GLU A 22 -9.58 0.96 -2.56
CA GLU A 22 -10.28 0.00 -1.69
C GLU A 22 -9.46 -1.29 -1.51
N SER A 23 -8.83 -1.77 -2.58
CA SER A 23 -7.96 -2.95 -2.53
C SER A 23 -6.74 -2.72 -1.64
N LEU A 24 -6.08 -1.56 -1.75
CA LEU A 24 -4.92 -1.20 -0.92
C LEU A 24 -5.31 -1.09 0.56
N ASP A 25 -6.45 -0.46 0.87
CA ASP A 25 -6.97 -0.35 2.23
C ASP A 25 -7.31 -1.74 2.81
N CYS A 26 -7.93 -2.61 2.02
CA CYS A 26 -8.20 -3.99 2.41
C CYS A 26 -6.92 -4.78 2.71
N ILE A 27 -5.89 -4.64 1.87
CA ILE A 27 -4.59 -5.29 2.09
C ILE A 27 -3.94 -4.74 3.36
N GLY A 28 -3.93 -3.41 3.56
CA GLY A 28 -3.40 -2.77 4.76
C GLY A 28 -4.05 -3.30 6.05
N ALA A 29 -5.37 -3.37 6.09
CA ALA A 29 -6.11 -3.93 7.21
C ALA A 29 -5.82 -5.43 7.42
N GLY A 30 -5.60 -6.18 6.34
CA GLY A 30 -5.15 -7.58 6.41
C GLY A 30 -3.77 -7.72 7.05
N LEU A 31 -2.81 -6.87 6.68
CA LEU A 31 -1.47 -6.83 7.28
C LEU A 31 -1.52 -6.46 8.75
N ASP A 32 -2.39 -5.52 9.15
CA ASP A 32 -2.60 -5.17 10.56
C ASP A 32 -3.05 -6.38 11.39
N ARG A 33 -3.98 -7.19 10.86
CA ARG A 33 -4.42 -8.42 11.54
C ARG A 33 -3.29 -9.45 11.65
N VAL A 34 -2.49 -9.62 10.60
CA VAL A 34 -1.33 -10.53 10.62
C VAL A 34 -0.31 -10.06 11.67
N MET A 35 -0.03 -8.77 11.74
CA MET A 35 0.85 -8.21 12.76
C MET A 35 0.32 -8.41 14.18
N ALA A 36 -0.98 -8.24 14.39
CA ALA A 36 -1.61 -8.49 15.70
C ALA A 36 -1.50 -9.97 16.12
N LEU A 37 -1.64 -10.91 15.17
CA LEU A 37 -1.43 -12.34 15.45
C LEU A 37 0.03 -12.64 15.80
N LEU A 38 0.97 -11.99 15.11
CA LEU A 38 2.40 -12.16 15.34
C LEU A 38 2.91 -11.45 16.59
N GLU A 39 2.16 -10.52 17.17
CA GLU A 39 2.59 -9.74 18.33
C GLU A 39 2.95 -10.64 19.51
N VAL A 40 2.03 -11.53 19.90
CA VAL A 40 2.23 -12.46 21.02
C VAL A 40 3.32 -13.50 20.70
N GLU A 41 3.30 -14.06 19.50
CA GLU A 41 4.26 -15.10 19.10
C GLU A 41 5.69 -14.55 18.93
N SER A 42 5.84 -13.27 18.60
CA SER A 42 7.14 -12.62 18.43
C SER A 42 7.94 -12.48 19.72
N GLU A 43 7.28 -12.51 20.89
CA GLU A 43 7.94 -12.43 22.19
C GLU A 43 8.65 -13.74 22.55
N CYS A 44 8.17 -14.86 21.99
CA CYS A 44 8.63 -16.21 22.33
C CYS A 44 9.48 -16.85 21.22
N SER A 45 9.53 -16.26 20.02
CA SER A 45 10.18 -16.84 18.85
C SER A 45 10.87 -15.77 18.00
N GLU A 46 12.19 -15.91 17.84
CA GLU A 46 13.00 -15.04 16.98
C GLU A 46 12.55 -15.10 15.51
N ALA A 47 12.08 -16.27 15.04
CA ALA A 47 11.52 -16.41 13.71
C ALA A 47 10.22 -15.61 13.56
N CYS A 48 9.33 -15.66 14.55
CA CYS A 48 8.09 -14.88 14.56
C CYS A 48 8.38 -13.38 14.66
N HIS A 49 9.38 -12.98 15.45
CA HIS A 49 9.87 -11.61 15.48
C HIS A 49 10.37 -11.14 14.11
N GLY A 50 11.20 -11.95 13.44
CA GLY A 50 11.68 -11.65 12.09
C GLY A 50 10.53 -11.49 11.08
N ILE A 51 9.54 -12.38 11.13
CA ILE A 51 8.34 -12.29 10.26
C ILE A 51 7.54 -11.02 10.58
N ARG A 52 7.32 -10.69 11.86
CA ARG A 52 6.61 -9.46 12.27
C ARG A 52 7.30 -8.22 11.72
N CYS A 53 8.64 -8.16 11.80
CA CYS A 53 9.43 -7.07 11.23
C CYS A 53 9.32 -7.00 9.70
N LEU A 54 9.39 -8.12 8.99
CA LEU A 54 9.22 -8.17 7.54
C LEU A 54 7.83 -7.68 7.10
N VAL A 55 6.78 -8.13 7.78
CA VAL A 55 5.40 -7.69 7.52
C VAL A 55 5.25 -6.19 7.78
N GLY A 56 5.82 -5.68 8.87
CA GLY A 56 5.83 -4.25 9.16
C GLY A 56 6.51 -3.42 8.07
N MET A 57 7.64 -3.88 7.52
CA MET A 57 8.30 -3.20 6.39
C MET A 57 7.46 -3.23 5.11
N ILE A 58 6.80 -4.35 4.82
CA ILE A 58 5.89 -4.47 3.67
C ILE A 58 4.72 -3.48 3.83
N LYS A 59 4.14 -3.40 5.02
CA LYS A 59 3.04 -2.48 5.32
C LYS A 59 3.48 -1.02 5.16
N ALA A 60 4.63 -0.63 5.69
CA ALA A 60 5.15 0.73 5.56
C ALA A 60 5.37 1.12 4.09
N LYS A 61 5.91 0.19 3.28
CA LYS A 61 6.04 0.41 1.83
C LYS A 61 4.69 0.50 1.12
N LEU A 62 3.72 -0.32 1.51
CA LEU A 62 2.36 -0.27 0.97
C LEU A 62 1.72 1.08 1.26
N GLU A 63 1.77 1.56 2.50
CA GLU A 63 1.21 2.85 2.92
C GLU A 63 1.90 4.02 2.24
N GLN A 64 3.24 3.99 2.12
CA GLN A 64 3.99 4.99 1.36
C GLN A 64 3.55 5.01 -0.11
N THR A 65 3.52 3.85 -0.75
CA THR A 65 3.14 3.72 -2.16
C THR A 65 1.69 4.17 -2.36
N ALA A 66 0.78 3.78 -1.47
CA ALA A 66 -0.61 4.20 -1.50
C ALA A 66 -0.76 5.72 -1.33
N GLY A 67 0.04 6.36 -0.47
CA GLY A 67 0.06 7.82 -0.32
C GLY A 67 0.59 8.56 -1.55
N GLU A 68 1.60 8.01 -2.23
CA GLU A 68 2.14 8.56 -3.49
C GLU A 68 1.15 8.41 -4.66
N LEU A 69 0.44 7.28 -4.68
CA LEU A 69 -0.51 6.90 -5.73
C LEU A 69 -1.89 7.56 -5.56
N CYS A 70 -2.39 7.62 -4.33
CA CYS A 70 -3.70 8.13 -3.95
C CYS A 70 -3.55 9.20 -2.85
N PRO A 71 -3.06 10.40 -3.18
CA PRO A 71 -2.97 11.47 -2.19
C PRO A 71 -4.37 11.78 -1.63
N ARG A 72 -4.53 11.71 -0.31
CA ARG A 72 -5.75 12.17 0.36
C ARG A 72 -5.83 13.69 0.19
N GLU A 73 -6.91 14.18 -0.41
CA GLU A 73 -7.24 15.61 -0.52
C GLU A 73 -7.37 16.28 0.86
#